data_AF-A0A0N4TB08-F1
#
_entry.id   AF-A0A0N4TB08-F1
#
_cell.length_a   1.000
_cell.length_b   1.000
_cell.length_c   1.000
_cell.angle_alpha   90.00
_cell.angle_beta   90.00
_cell.angle_gamma   90.00
#
_symmetry.space_group_name_H-M   'P 1'
#
loop_
_entity.id
_entity.type
_entity.pdbx_description
1 polymer ?
#
loop_
_entity_poly.entity_id
_entity_poly.type
_entity_poly.pdbx_seq_one_letter_code
_entity_poly.pdbx_strand_id
1 'polypeptide(L)' 'MESGHYTCYIRHQRNQWFQCDDQKVTKVPTERVLSSQGYLLFYHKCHADYY' A
#
# COMPACT_ATOMS: atom_id res chain seq x y z
N MET A 1 -5.11 -26.75 -5.06
CA MET A 1 -5.46 -25.35 -5.37
C MET A 1 -4.53 -24.48 -4.54
N GLU A 2 -3.27 -24.31 -4.95
CA GLU A 2 -2.33 -23.49 -4.16
C GLU A 2 -1.48 -22.67 -5.10
N SER A 3 -2.10 -21.66 -5.72
CA SER A 3 -1.39 -20.59 -6.38
C SER A 3 -2.06 -19.30 -5.96
N GLY A 4 -1.40 -18.55 -5.08
CA GLY A 4 -1.75 -17.17 -4.75
C GLY A 4 -0.76 -16.22 -5.43
N HIS A 5 -1.16 -14.96 -5.62
CA HIS A 5 -0.29 -13.91 -6.11
C HIS A 5 -0.27 -12.76 -5.12
N TYR A 6 0.91 -12.34 -4.69
CA TYR A 6 1.06 -11.21 -3.78
C TYR A 6 1.34 -9.95 -4.58
N THR A 7 0.54 -8.92 -4.32
CA THR A 7 0.79 -7.56 -4.78
C THR A 7 0.91 -6.64 -3.57
N CYS A 8 1.54 -5.49 -3.75
CA CYS A 8 1.65 -4.52 -2.67
C CYS A 8 1.32 -3.10 -3.13
N TYR A 9 0.96 -2.26 -2.16
CA TYR A 9 0.76 -0.84 -2.35
C TYR A 9 1.79 -0.06 -1.55
N ILE A 10 2.46 0.89 -2.20
CA ILE A 10 3.44 1.77 -1.56
C ILE A 10 2.93 3.21 -1.55
N ARG A 11 3.13 3.90 -0.41
CA ARG A 11 2.89 5.34 -0.30
C ARG A 11 4.19 6.08 -0.49
N HIS A 12 4.23 6.96 -1.48
CA HIS A 12 5.34 7.87 -1.72
C HIS A 12 5.00 9.29 -1.26
N GLN A 13 5.88 10.25 -1.55
CA GLN A 13 5.71 11.67 -1.21
C GLN A 13 4.34 12.22 -1.65
N ARG A 14 3.83 13.21 -0.92
CA ARG A 14 2.55 13.88 -1.21
C ARG A 14 1.34 12.94 -1.29
N ASN A 15 1.31 11.89 -0.45
CA ASN A 15 0.24 10.89 -0.39
C ASN A 15 -0.05 10.21 -1.74
N GLN A 16 0.96 10.07 -2.59
CA GLN A 16 0.82 9.36 -3.85
C GLN A 16 0.96 7.87 -3.62
N TRP A 17 -0.02 7.10 -4.11
CA TRP A 17 -0.03 5.65 -3.98
C TRP A 17 0.34 4.98 -5.30
N PHE A 18 1.03 3.86 -5.19
CA PHE A 18 1.42 3.02 -6.31
C PHE A 18 1.12 1.57 -6.00
N GLN A 19 0.59 0.85 -6.99
CA GLN A 19 0.46 -0.60 -6.98
C GLN A 19 1.70 -1.20 -7.64
N CYS A 20 2.31 -2.15 -6.95
CA CYS A 20 3.42 -2.95 -7.45
C CYS A 20 2.90 -4.37 -7.69
N ASP A 21 2.88 -4.76 -8.96
CA ASP A 21 2.47 -6.08 -9.45
C ASP A 21 3.61 -6.64 -10.30
N ASP A 22 4.47 -7.45 -9.67
CA ASP A 22 5.75 -7.90 -10.20
C ASP A 22 6.59 -6.76 -10.79
N GLN A 23 6.75 -6.73 -12.11
CA GLN A 23 7.53 -5.73 -12.83
C GLN A 23 6.73 -4.45 -13.14
N LYS A 24 5.41 -4.46 -12.91
CA LYS A 24 4.51 -3.34 -13.22
C LYS A 24 4.28 -2.47 -12.00
N VAL A 25 4.73 -1.22 -12.08
CA VAL A 25 4.45 -0.20 -11.07
C VAL A 25 3.50 0.84 -11.66
N THR A 26 2.33 1.00 -11.05
CA THR A 26 1.30 1.90 -11.55
C THR A 26 0.80 2.84 -10.46
N LYS A 27 0.62 4.11 -10.79
CA LYS A 27 0.03 5.08 -9.86
C LYS A 27 -1.45 4.77 -9.69
N VAL A 28 -1.92 4.74 -8.44
CA VAL A 28 -3.32 4.43 -8.10
C VAL A 28 -3.88 5.47 -7.14
N PRO A 29 -5.20 5.69 -7.15
CA PRO A 29 -5.84 6.59 -6.20
C PRO A 29 -6.02 5.88 -4.84
N THR A 30 -6.12 6.66 -3.76
CA THR A 30 -6.14 6.14 -2.37
C THR A 30 -7.31 5.19 -2.13
N GLU A 31 -8.45 5.44 -2.76
CA GLU A 31 -9.69 4.65 -2.61
C GLU A 31 -9.47 3.19 -3.04
N ARG A 32 -8.59 2.97 -4.04
CA ARG A 32 -8.22 1.63 -4.50
C ARG A 32 -7.34 0.88 -3.50
N VAL A 33 -6.50 1.61 -2.76
CA VAL A 33 -5.67 1.04 -1.70
C VAL A 33 -6.55 0.65 -0.52
N LEU A 34 -7.48 1.52 -0.13
CA LEU A 34 -8.39 1.30 1.01
C LEU A 34 -9.41 0.18 0.77
N SER A 35 -9.79 -0.08 -0.49
CA SER A 35 -10.69 -1.19 -0.84
C SER A 35 -9.97 -2.54 -1.02
N SER A 36 -8.64 -2.57 -0.92
CA SER A 36 -7.86 -3.80 -1.06
C SER A 36 -7.99 -4.71 0.16
N GLN A 37 -7.92 -6.03 -0.07
CA GLN A 37 -7.85 -7.01 1.02
C GLN A 37 -6.42 -7.08 1.55
N GLY A 38 -6.06 -6.12 2.39
CA GLY A 38 -4.73 -6.02 2.97
C GLY A 38 -4.40 -7.22 3.87
N TYR A 39 -3.40 -8.01 3.49
CA TYR A 39 -2.87 -9.10 4.31
C TYR A 39 -1.85 -8.60 5.34
N LEU A 40 -0.95 -7.70 4.94
CA LEU A 40 0.06 -7.06 5.79
C LEU A 40 -0.02 -5.55 5.66
N LEU A 41 0.07 -4.83 6.78
CA LEU A 41 0.03 -3.37 6.83
C LEU A 41 1.27 -2.84 7.57
N PHE A 42 1.93 -1.85 6.97
CA PHE A 42 3.10 -1.20 7.54
C PHE A 42 2.74 0.23 7.96
N TYR A 43 2.96 0.53 9.24
CA TYR A 43 2.74 1.86 9.80
C TYR A 43 4.05 2.45 10.27
N HIS A 44 4.35 3.67 9.80
CA HIS A 44 5.42 4.48 10.36
C HIS A 44 4.84 5.37 11.45
N LYS A 45 5.55 5.49 12.58
CA LYS A 45 5.18 6.42 13.65
C LYS A 45 5.26 7.85 13.11
N CYS A 46 4.10 8.45 12.88
CA CYS A 46 3.97 9.85 12.52
C CYS A 46 3.67 10.58 13.82
N HIS A 47 4.69 11.25 14.38
CA HIS A 47 4.69 12.04 15.62
C HIS A 47 3.51 11.75 16.57
N ALA A 48 3.74 10.87 17.55
CA ALA A 48 2.83 10.80 18.70
C ALA A 48 3.26 11.90 19.65
N ASP A 49 2.60 13.06 19.56
CA ASP A 49 2.65 14.07 20.61
C ASP A 49 2.06 13.44 21.87
N TYR A 50 2.92 12.83 22.69
CA TYR A 50 2.64 12.59 24.09
C TYR A 50 3.29 13.74 24.86
N TYR A 51 2.43 14.70 25.21
CA TYR A 51 2.64 15.87 26.08
C TYR A 51 3.39 17.08 25.50
#